data_AF-A0A4T0WYS6-F1
#
_entry.id   AF-A0A4T0WYS6-F1
#
_cell.length_a   1.000
_cell.length_b   1.000
_cell.length_c   1.000
_cell.angle_alpha   90.00
_cell.angle_beta   90.00
_cell.angle_gamma   90.00
#
_symmetry.space_group_name_H-M   'P 1'
#
loop_
_entity.id
_entity.type
_entity.pdbx_description
1 polymer ?
#
loop_
_entity_poly.entity_id
_entity_poly.type
_entity_poly.pdbx_seq_one_letter_code
_entity_poly.pdbx_strand_id
1 'polypeptide(L)'
;MNLLIITLLVKTVLSLVIPFEDSPKVQSQSQIINNNEINHLTIDNPENYVDAQKVRQPFPKWLEAFTKLNKWPQKEPPYIPLDFIDFSKIPNIPLRQPGTCPLNRDQCSFDCFKCVSYDDVYTCPKLSQTFDDGPSKFTSNLLKNLNSKATFFTLGLNVVKNPEIYREIQKNGHLIGSHTWSHKFLPSLTNEEIIAQFEWSIWAMNATGNHLPKWYRPPYGGIDDRVRTIARMFGMQAVLWDNDSFDWQMETKPKQRSKSQIIADIEIMKSKGKGLLLEHDVFKSTTDLGIEINKLIGPDQLTVAQCVGGLNYVKEF
;
A
#
# COMPACT_ATOMS: atom_id res chain seq x y z
N MET A 1 -15.28 -27.68 12.83
CA MET A 1 -14.55 -28.05 11.60
C MET A 1 -14.16 -26.76 10.89
N ASN A 2 -12.96 -26.20 11.19
CA ASN A 2 -12.25 -25.11 10.48
C ASN A 2 -11.30 -24.35 11.41
N LEU A 3 -10.30 -25.05 11.94
CA LEU A 3 -9.06 -24.43 12.45
C LEU A 3 -7.84 -25.14 11.85
N LEU A 4 -7.97 -26.44 11.57
CA LEU A 4 -6.95 -27.26 10.90
C LEU A 4 -6.61 -26.85 9.46
N ILE A 5 -7.55 -26.23 8.72
CA ILE A 5 -7.33 -25.88 7.30
C ILE A 5 -6.41 -24.66 7.16
N ILE A 6 -6.38 -23.76 8.16
CA ILE A 6 -5.52 -22.57 8.14
C ILE A 6 -4.06 -22.96 8.39
N THR A 7 -3.81 -23.93 9.27
CA THR A 7 -2.44 -24.41 9.57
C THR A 7 -1.84 -25.27 8.45
N LEU A 8 -2.67 -25.97 7.66
CA LEU A 8 -2.18 -26.85 6.59
C LEU A 8 -1.72 -26.10 5.33
N LEU A 9 -2.32 -24.95 5.01
CA LEU A 9 -2.06 -24.23 3.75
C LEU A 9 -0.75 -23.40 3.77
N VAL A 10 -0.26 -23.03 4.96
CA VAL A 10 1.04 -22.32 5.09
C VAL A 10 2.22 -23.27 4.80
N LYS A 11 2.06 -24.58 5.02
CA LYS A 11 3.14 -25.56 4.81
C LYS A 11 3.38 -25.92 3.34
N THR A 12 2.37 -25.86 2.47
CA THR A 12 2.49 -26.37 1.10
C THR A 12 3.18 -25.39 0.14
N VAL A 13 3.19 -24.09 0.43
CA VAL A 13 3.80 -23.07 -0.45
C VAL A 13 5.33 -22.99 -0.26
N LEU A 14 5.89 -23.56 0.81
CA LEU A 14 7.32 -23.47 1.13
C LEU A 14 8.24 -24.44 0.37
N SER A 15 7.73 -25.30 -0.51
CA SER A 15 8.50 -26.42 -1.09
C SER A 15 8.90 -26.27 -2.56
N LEU A 16 8.76 -25.09 -3.17
CA LEU A 16 9.15 -24.84 -4.56
C LEU A 16 10.01 -23.56 -4.68
N VAL A 17 11.26 -23.63 -4.22
CA VAL A 17 12.30 -22.64 -4.56
C VAL A 17 13.58 -23.39 -4.90
N ILE A 18 13.97 -23.35 -6.18
CA ILE A 18 15.23 -23.86 -6.71
C ILE A 18 16.25 -22.70 -6.67
N PRO A 19 17.52 -22.92 -6.28
CA PRO A 19 18.52 -21.85 -6.17
C PRO A 19 19.20 -21.59 -7.53
N PHE A 20 19.53 -20.33 -7.83
CA PHE A 20 20.48 -20.01 -8.90
C PHE A 20 21.21 -18.68 -8.64
N GLU A 21 22.50 -18.68 -8.94
CA GLU A 21 23.54 -17.72 -8.53
C GLU A 21 23.65 -16.44 -9.40
N ASP A 22 24.08 -15.36 -8.71
CA ASP A 22 24.88 -14.17 -9.04
C ASP A 22 24.82 -13.45 -10.40
N SER A 23 24.60 -12.11 -10.33
CA SER A 23 25.06 -11.09 -11.31
C SER A 23 24.89 -9.63 -10.80
N PRO A 24 25.60 -8.62 -11.35
CA PRO A 24 26.32 -7.60 -10.57
C PRO A 24 25.66 -6.22 -10.41
N LYS A 25 26.19 -5.49 -9.41
CA LYS A 25 25.83 -4.14 -8.95
C LYS A 25 26.12 -3.02 -9.97
N VAL A 26 25.18 -2.09 -10.13
CA VAL A 26 25.37 -0.80 -10.85
C VAL A 26 25.21 0.38 -9.88
N GLN A 27 26.16 1.32 -9.93
CA GLN A 27 26.29 2.47 -9.05
C GLN A 27 25.20 3.56 -9.27
N SER A 28 24.71 4.12 -8.17
CA SER A 28 23.71 5.19 -8.11
C SER A 28 24.36 6.56 -7.84
N GLN A 29 23.97 7.60 -8.60
CA GLN A 29 24.18 9.00 -8.22
C GLN A 29 22.95 9.49 -7.43
N SER A 30 23.18 9.96 -6.20
CA SER A 30 22.17 10.50 -5.28
C SER A 30 22.18 12.02 -5.31
N GLN A 31 21.01 12.65 -5.48
CA GLN A 31 20.80 14.06 -5.12
C GLN A 31 19.85 14.12 -3.92
N ILE A 32 20.32 14.82 -2.89
CA ILE A 32 19.74 14.99 -1.56
C ILE A 32 18.76 16.18 -1.62
N ILE A 33 17.53 16.02 -1.13
CA ILE A 33 16.58 17.13 -0.94
C ILE A 33 16.36 17.32 0.57
N ASN A 34 16.54 18.56 1.03
CA ASN A 34 16.40 19.02 2.42
C ASN A 34 14.92 19.06 2.87
N ASN A 35 14.62 18.49 4.04
CA ASN A 35 13.28 18.37 4.63
C ASN A 35 13.07 19.29 5.84
N ASN A 36 12.88 20.59 5.60
CA ASN A 36 12.31 21.48 6.60
C ASN A 36 11.04 22.12 6.00
N GLU A 37 9.90 21.43 6.13
CA GLU A 37 8.52 21.97 6.15
C GLU A 37 7.51 20.82 5.97
N ILE A 38 7.26 20.06 7.04
CA ILE A 38 6.05 19.23 7.15
C ILE A 38 5.34 19.64 8.44
N ASN A 39 4.60 20.74 8.37
CA ASN A 39 3.65 21.10 9.42
C ASN A 39 2.34 20.33 9.20
N HIS A 40 1.92 19.64 10.26
CA HIS A 40 0.68 18.89 10.38
C HIS A 40 -0.55 19.73 9.98
N LEU A 41 -1.34 19.24 9.03
CA LEU A 41 -2.66 19.79 8.70
C LEU A 41 -3.74 19.09 9.55
N THR A 42 -4.17 19.76 10.62
CA THR A 42 -5.48 19.54 11.25
C THR A 42 -6.55 20.22 10.40
N ILE A 43 -7.66 19.51 10.16
CA ILE A 43 -8.79 20.00 9.35
C ILE A 43 -9.84 20.57 10.31
N ASP A 44 -9.96 21.89 10.34
CA ASP A 44 -11.12 22.60 10.91
C ASP A 44 -11.84 23.35 9.77
N ASN A 45 -13.04 22.89 9.40
CA ASN A 45 -14.23 23.74 9.26
C ASN A 45 -15.49 22.87 9.01
N PRO A 46 -16.54 22.93 9.86
CA PRO A 46 -17.66 21.99 9.81
C PRO A 46 -18.98 22.67 9.41
N GLU A 47 -19.14 23.16 8.18
CA GLU A 47 -20.47 23.60 7.73
C GLU A 47 -20.74 23.17 6.28
N ASN A 48 -21.89 22.51 6.10
CA ASN A 48 -22.46 21.92 4.88
C ASN A 48 -22.01 20.50 4.51
N TYR A 49 -22.40 19.49 5.30
CA TYR A 49 -22.59 18.14 4.77
C TYR A 49 -23.88 17.53 5.32
N VAL A 50 -24.85 17.36 4.43
CA VAL A 50 -26.04 16.55 4.67
C VAL A 50 -25.59 15.13 5.04
N ASP A 51 -26.00 14.74 6.23
CA ASP A 51 -25.73 13.48 6.90
C ASP A 51 -26.29 12.30 6.11
N ALA A 52 -25.44 11.66 5.30
CA ALA A 52 -25.60 10.27 4.98
C ALA A 52 -24.58 9.51 5.83
N GLN A 53 -25.03 9.05 7.00
CA GLN A 53 -24.36 8.05 7.83
C GLN A 53 -24.03 6.82 6.97
N LYS A 54 -22.91 6.85 6.25
CA LYS A 54 -22.39 5.70 5.53
C LYS A 54 -21.97 4.68 6.58
N VAL A 55 -22.64 3.53 6.57
CA VAL A 55 -22.46 2.44 7.51
C VAL A 55 -20.99 2.03 7.52
N ARG A 56 -20.28 2.30 8.62
CA ARG A 56 -18.94 1.77 8.85
C ARG A 56 -19.01 0.24 8.88
N GLN A 57 -17.94 -0.44 8.51
CA GLN A 57 -17.85 -1.88 8.66
C GLN A 57 -18.07 -2.25 10.13
N PRO A 58 -19.13 -3.02 10.47
CA PRO A 58 -19.34 -3.45 11.84
C PRO A 58 -18.16 -4.28 12.35
N PHE A 59 -17.86 -4.17 13.64
CA PHE A 59 -16.85 -5.03 14.25
C PHE A 59 -17.38 -6.47 14.28
N PRO A 60 -16.71 -7.43 13.63
CA PRO A 60 -17.30 -8.75 13.44
C PRO A 60 -17.16 -9.61 14.71
N LYS A 61 -18.19 -10.43 15.00
CA LYS A 61 -18.24 -11.29 16.20
C LYS A 61 -17.05 -12.25 16.32
N TRP A 62 -16.51 -12.73 15.20
CA TRP A 62 -15.34 -13.61 15.22
C TRP A 62 -14.09 -12.89 15.74
N LEU A 63 -13.94 -11.62 15.38
CA LEU A 63 -12.80 -10.80 15.81
C LEU A 63 -12.96 -10.39 17.27
N GLU A 64 -14.20 -10.16 17.72
CA GLU A 64 -14.51 -9.95 19.14
C GLU A 64 -14.19 -11.19 19.97
N ALA A 65 -14.61 -12.37 19.52
CA ALA A 65 -14.31 -13.61 20.21
C ALA A 65 -12.79 -13.86 20.32
N PHE A 66 -12.03 -13.50 19.28
CA PHE A 66 -10.59 -13.66 19.21
C PHE A 66 -9.83 -12.63 20.06
N THR A 67 -10.11 -11.34 19.88
CA THR A 67 -9.35 -10.22 20.49
C THR A 67 -9.88 -9.76 21.84
N LYS A 68 -11.13 -10.11 22.19
CA LYS A 68 -11.92 -9.54 23.30
C LYS A 68 -12.21 -8.05 23.18
N LEU A 69 -11.96 -7.46 22.00
CA LEU A 69 -12.33 -6.09 21.67
C LEU A 69 -13.71 -6.06 21.01
N ASN A 70 -14.38 -4.90 21.03
CA ASN A 70 -15.72 -4.73 20.43
C ASN A 70 -15.79 -3.54 19.46
N LYS A 71 -14.64 -2.95 19.12
CA LYS A 71 -14.53 -1.80 18.23
C LYS A 71 -13.20 -1.84 17.48
N TRP A 72 -13.22 -1.32 16.25
CA TRP A 72 -12.00 -1.10 15.49
C TRP A 72 -11.10 -0.09 16.22
N PRO A 73 -9.77 -0.29 16.22
CA PRO A 73 -8.85 0.62 16.89
C PRO A 73 -8.80 1.98 16.20
N GLN A 74 -8.19 2.95 16.86
CA GLN A 74 -7.89 4.25 16.26
C GLN A 74 -6.59 4.15 15.44
N LYS A 75 -5.85 5.26 15.31
CA LYS A 75 -4.61 5.29 14.52
C LYS A 75 -3.52 4.37 15.05
N GLU A 76 -3.44 4.15 16.36
CA GLU A 76 -2.52 3.18 16.96
C GLU A 76 -3.29 1.88 17.26
N PRO A 77 -3.14 0.85 16.42
CA PRO A 77 -3.74 -0.45 16.69
C PRO A 77 -2.95 -1.18 17.79
N PRO A 78 -3.64 -1.89 18.72
CA PRO A 78 -2.94 -2.73 19.68
C PRO A 78 -2.35 -3.95 18.98
N TYR A 79 -1.16 -4.39 19.42
CA TYR A 79 -0.58 -5.66 19.00
C TYR A 79 -1.37 -6.83 19.59
N ILE A 80 -1.80 -7.75 18.74
CA ILE A 80 -2.42 -9.01 19.15
C ILE A 80 -1.47 -10.16 18.79
N PRO A 81 -0.98 -10.95 19.75
CA PRO A 81 -0.09 -12.06 19.47
C PRO A 81 -0.71 -13.10 18.52
N LEU A 82 0.07 -13.54 17.53
CA LEU A 82 -0.27 -14.57 16.56
C LEU A 82 0.80 -15.67 16.58
N ASP A 83 0.39 -16.92 16.72
CA ASP A 83 1.30 -18.07 16.94
C ASP A 83 2.34 -18.29 15.83
N PHE A 84 2.07 -17.79 14.62
CA PHE A 84 2.99 -17.93 13.48
C PHE A 84 4.06 -16.83 13.42
N ILE A 85 3.97 -15.80 14.27
CA ILE A 85 4.96 -14.73 14.33
C ILE A 85 6.19 -15.23 15.07
N ASP A 86 7.34 -15.16 14.39
CA ASP A 86 8.62 -15.62 14.90
C ASP A 86 9.62 -14.47 14.95
N PHE A 87 9.70 -13.81 16.11
CA PHE A 87 10.59 -12.66 16.32
C PHE A 87 12.07 -13.01 16.12
N SER A 88 12.48 -14.27 16.25
CA SER A 88 13.87 -14.68 16.08
C SER A 88 14.38 -14.54 14.65
N LYS A 89 13.45 -14.50 13.68
CA LYS A 89 13.77 -14.29 12.26
C LYS A 89 13.92 -12.83 11.89
N ILE A 90 13.45 -11.91 12.73
CA ILE A 90 13.44 -10.48 12.42
C ILE A 90 14.83 -9.90 12.67
N PRO A 91 15.50 -9.34 11.65
CA PRO A 91 16.83 -8.77 11.84
C PRO A 91 16.82 -7.61 12.82
N ASN A 92 17.87 -7.49 13.63
CA ASN A 92 18.00 -6.39 14.59
C ASN A 92 18.47 -5.11 13.88
N ILE A 93 17.52 -4.34 13.35
CA ILE A 93 17.76 -3.05 12.69
C ILE A 93 17.23 -1.92 13.59
N PRO A 94 18.03 -0.87 13.88
CA PRO A 94 17.59 0.28 14.66
C PRO A 94 16.41 1.00 14.03
N LEU A 95 15.53 1.52 14.87
CA LEU A 95 14.44 2.40 14.45
C LEU A 95 14.99 3.70 13.87
N ARG A 96 14.31 4.24 12.86
CA ARG A 96 14.70 5.51 12.24
C ARG A 96 13.48 6.34 11.86
N GLN A 97 13.67 7.65 11.86
CA GLN A 97 12.62 8.60 11.48
C GLN A 97 12.59 8.80 9.96
N PRO A 98 11.44 9.22 9.38
CA PRO A 98 11.37 9.58 7.97
C PRO A 98 12.47 10.58 7.57
N GLY A 99 13.08 10.37 6.40
CA GLY A 99 14.16 11.23 5.90
C GLY A 99 15.52 11.04 6.59
N THR A 100 15.61 10.19 7.62
CA THR A 100 16.89 9.81 8.22
C THR A 100 17.35 8.47 7.66
N CYS A 101 18.58 8.45 7.13
CA CYS A 101 19.18 7.28 6.52
C CYS A 101 20.53 6.98 7.17
N PRO A 102 20.77 5.72 7.60
CA PRO A 102 22.08 5.35 8.14
C PRO A 102 23.15 5.48 7.05
N LEU A 103 24.39 5.78 7.44
CA LEU A 103 25.49 5.90 6.47
C LEU A 103 25.88 4.55 5.85
N ASN A 104 25.61 3.45 6.56
CA ASN A 104 25.92 2.10 6.11
C ASN A 104 24.76 1.52 5.27
N ARG A 105 25.09 0.94 4.10
CA ARG A 105 24.15 0.36 3.13
C ARG A 105 23.90 -1.14 3.34
N ASP A 106 24.36 -1.71 4.45
CA ASP A 106 24.17 -3.13 4.77
C ASP A 106 22.69 -3.50 4.96
N GLN A 107 21.81 -2.52 5.10
CA GLN A 107 20.36 -2.70 5.23
C GLN A 107 19.66 -2.29 3.93
N CYS A 108 18.89 -3.19 3.34
CA CYS A 108 18.17 -2.87 2.12
C CYS A 108 16.97 -1.97 2.43
N SER A 109 17.10 -0.66 2.15
CA SER A 109 16.00 0.31 2.30
C SER A 109 15.67 0.99 0.97
N PHE A 110 14.38 1.01 0.62
CA PHE A 110 13.91 1.64 -0.61
C PHE A 110 13.89 3.17 -0.50
N ASP A 111 13.36 3.72 0.58
CA ASP A 111 13.31 5.17 0.79
C ASP A 111 14.71 5.79 0.92
N CYS A 112 15.69 5.09 1.49
CA CYS A 112 17.07 5.59 1.58
C CYS A 112 17.91 5.37 0.33
N PHE A 113 17.85 4.16 -0.25
CA PHE A 113 18.83 3.73 -1.26
C PHE A 113 18.19 3.20 -2.54
N LYS A 114 16.85 3.27 -2.66
CA LYS A 114 16.08 2.59 -3.71
C LYS A 114 16.41 1.09 -3.80
N CYS A 115 16.83 0.50 -2.67
CA CYS A 115 17.12 -0.92 -2.59
C CYS A 115 15.83 -1.73 -2.58
N VAL A 116 15.76 -2.69 -3.49
CA VAL A 116 14.66 -3.65 -3.65
C VAL A 116 15.17 -5.04 -3.31
N SER A 117 14.36 -5.83 -2.60
CA SER A 117 14.64 -7.23 -2.35
C SER A 117 14.18 -8.09 -3.55
N TYR A 118 14.60 -9.35 -3.57
CA TYR A 118 14.38 -10.26 -4.71
C TYR A 118 12.91 -10.50 -5.05
N ASP A 119 12.01 -10.33 -4.07
CA ASP A 119 10.57 -10.55 -4.17
C ASP A 119 9.75 -9.25 -4.13
N ASP A 120 10.41 -8.08 -4.09
CA ASP A 120 9.74 -6.79 -4.19
C ASP A 120 9.33 -6.53 -5.65
N VAL A 121 8.10 -6.07 -5.85
CA VAL A 121 7.65 -5.59 -7.17
C VAL A 121 7.84 -4.08 -7.23
N TYR A 122 8.76 -3.60 -8.05
CA TYR A 122 9.06 -2.15 -8.14
C TYR A 122 8.81 -1.54 -9.53
N THR A 123 8.54 -2.36 -10.54
CA THR A 123 8.31 -1.94 -11.92
C THR A 123 7.28 -2.83 -12.60
N CYS A 124 6.85 -2.46 -13.81
CA CYS A 124 5.90 -3.20 -14.62
C CYS A 124 6.27 -3.12 -16.10
N PRO A 125 6.04 -4.17 -16.92
CA PRO A 125 6.30 -4.11 -18.37
C PRO A 125 5.51 -3.03 -19.12
N LYS A 126 4.40 -2.55 -18.52
CA LYS A 126 3.55 -1.47 -19.04
C LYS A 126 3.46 -0.37 -18.00
N LEU A 127 3.45 0.89 -18.42
CA LEU A 127 3.19 2.00 -17.50
C LEU A 127 1.78 1.85 -16.93
N SER A 128 1.68 1.54 -15.64
CA SER A 128 0.42 1.12 -15.02
C SER A 128 0.12 1.92 -13.75
N GLN A 129 -1.11 2.42 -13.66
CA GLN A 129 -1.54 3.26 -12.54
C GLN A 129 -1.78 2.46 -11.27
N THR A 130 -1.31 3.03 -10.16
CA THR A 130 -1.59 2.53 -8.82
C THR A 130 -2.00 3.69 -7.92
N PHE A 131 -2.97 3.45 -7.03
CA PHE A 131 -3.56 4.49 -6.18
C PHE A 131 -3.44 4.13 -4.69
N ASP A 132 -2.88 5.05 -3.91
CA ASP A 132 -2.65 4.89 -2.47
C ASP A 132 -3.65 5.70 -1.63
N ASP A 133 -3.70 5.36 -0.34
CA ASP A 133 -4.42 6.01 0.75
C ASP A 133 -5.94 5.83 0.78
N GLY A 134 -6.58 5.41 -0.31
CA GLY A 134 -8.01 5.14 -0.35
C GLY A 134 -8.48 3.98 0.54
N PRO A 135 -9.76 3.58 0.44
CA PRO A 135 -10.81 4.25 -0.32
C PRO A 135 -11.29 5.55 0.36
N SER A 136 -11.56 6.57 -0.44
CA SER A 136 -12.13 7.85 -0.02
C SER A 136 -13.49 8.08 -0.69
N LYS A 137 -14.16 9.19 -0.34
CA LYS A 137 -15.41 9.58 -1.04
C LYS A 137 -15.19 9.91 -2.53
N PHE A 138 -13.95 10.17 -2.96
CA PHE A 138 -13.62 10.51 -4.34
C PHE A 138 -13.28 9.27 -5.19
N THR A 139 -12.90 8.16 -4.55
CA THR A 139 -12.56 6.90 -5.23
C THR A 139 -13.67 6.41 -6.15
N SER A 140 -14.95 6.48 -5.74
CA SER A 140 -16.06 6.06 -6.61
C SER A 140 -16.15 6.86 -7.92
N ASN A 141 -15.76 8.15 -7.92
CA ASN A 141 -15.70 8.93 -9.16
C ASN A 141 -14.53 8.48 -10.04
N LEU A 142 -13.37 8.21 -9.44
CA LEU A 142 -12.22 7.64 -10.15
C LEU A 142 -12.60 6.32 -10.83
N LEU A 143 -13.15 5.37 -10.07
CA LEU A 143 -13.56 4.05 -10.56
C LEU A 143 -14.50 4.10 -11.77
N LYS A 144 -15.46 5.02 -11.78
CA LYS A 144 -16.42 5.19 -12.88
C LYS A 144 -15.78 5.67 -14.18
N ASN A 145 -14.61 6.30 -14.10
CA ASN A 145 -13.96 6.98 -15.22
C ASN A 145 -12.62 6.32 -15.62
N LEU A 146 -12.19 5.25 -14.94
CA LEU A 146 -11.07 4.44 -15.36
C LEU A 146 -11.46 3.52 -16.52
N ASN A 147 -10.65 3.52 -17.57
CA ASN A 147 -10.84 2.66 -18.75
C ASN A 147 -10.01 1.36 -18.68
N SER A 148 -9.22 1.17 -17.63
CA SER A 148 -8.33 0.03 -17.41
C SER A 148 -8.37 -0.42 -15.94
N LYS A 149 -7.93 -1.66 -15.68
CA LYS A 149 -7.78 -2.15 -14.30
C LYS A 149 -6.51 -1.57 -13.70
N ALA A 150 -6.66 -0.71 -12.70
CA ALA A 150 -5.58 -0.24 -11.83
C ALA A 150 -5.41 -1.12 -10.57
N THR A 151 -4.39 -0.80 -9.77
CA THR A 151 -4.16 -1.39 -8.43
C THR A 151 -4.37 -0.34 -7.34
N PHE A 152 -5.08 -0.68 -6.27
CA PHE A 152 -5.35 0.21 -5.14
C PHE A 152 -4.71 -0.32 -3.86
N PHE A 153 -3.90 0.49 -3.18
CA PHE A 153 -3.35 0.17 -1.86
C PHE A 153 -4.13 0.94 -0.80
N THR A 154 -4.96 0.21 -0.04
CA THR A 154 -5.96 0.83 0.83
C THR A 154 -5.54 0.83 2.30
N LEU A 155 -5.81 1.93 3.01
CA LEU A 155 -5.63 2.01 4.46
C LEU A 155 -6.74 1.25 5.18
N GLY A 156 -6.39 0.41 6.16
CA GLY A 156 -7.37 -0.36 6.92
C GLY A 156 -8.44 0.51 7.59
N LEU A 157 -8.06 1.68 8.13
CA LEU A 157 -9.01 2.67 8.65
C LEU A 157 -10.03 3.12 7.60
N ASN A 158 -9.59 3.31 6.36
CA ASN A 158 -10.45 3.75 5.27
C ASN A 158 -11.31 2.62 4.71
N VAL A 159 -10.83 1.38 4.73
CA VAL A 159 -11.63 0.18 4.44
C VAL A 159 -12.83 0.09 5.40
N VAL A 160 -12.58 0.22 6.72
CA VAL A 160 -13.64 0.21 7.73
C VAL A 160 -14.60 1.41 7.58
N LYS A 161 -14.07 2.57 7.23
CA LYS A 161 -14.86 3.80 7.09
C LYS A 161 -15.72 3.82 5.82
N ASN A 162 -15.25 3.23 4.72
CA ASN A 162 -15.90 3.28 3.41
C ASN A 162 -16.06 1.87 2.80
N PRO A 163 -16.77 0.94 3.49
CA PRO A 163 -16.81 -0.46 3.09
C PRO A 163 -17.49 -0.70 1.73
N GLU A 164 -18.48 0.11 1.38
CA GLU A 164 -19.16 0.03 0.08
C GLU A 164 -18.22 0.38 -1.08
N ILE A 165 -17.39 1.40 -0.90
CA ILE A 165 -16.41 1.83 -1.91
C ILE A 165 -15.32 0.77 -2.06
N TYR A 166 -14.86 0.17 -0.95
CA TYR A 166 -13.94 -0.97 -1.01
C TYR A 166 -14.51 -2.13 -1.85
N ARG A 167 -15.78 -2.49 -1.63
CA ARG A 167 -16.46 -3.52 -2.44
C ARG A 167 -16.68 -3.08 -3.88
N GLU A 168 -16.86 -1.79 -4.15
CA GLU A 168 -16.92 -1.24 -5.51
C GLU A 168 -15.59 -1.44 -6.25
N ILE A 169 -14.44 -1.19 -5.60
CA ILE A 169 -13.11 -1.47 -6.17
C ILE A 169 -13.01 -2.96 -6.56
N GLN A 170 -13.40 -3.87 -5.65
CA GLN A 170 -13.37 -5.32 -5.89
C GLN A 170 -14.31 -5.73 -7.03
N LYS A 171 -15.57 -5.27 -7.01
CA LYS A 171 -16.59 -5.58 -8.03
C LYS A 171 -16.16 -5.11 -9.41
N ASN A 172 -15.46 -3.98 -9.48
CA ASN A 172 -14.90 -3.47 -10.73
C ASN A 172 -13.63 -4.22 -11.15
N GLY A 173 -13.22 -5.29 -10.47
CA GLY A 173 -12.12 -6.17 -10.87
C GLY A 173 -10.73 -5.52 -10.78
N HIS A 174 -10.59 -4.46 -10.00
CA HIS A 174 -9.28 -3.88 -9.70
C HIS A 174 -8.53 -4.76 -8.70
N LEU A 175 -7.20 -4.73 -8.76
CA LEU A 175 -6.39 -5.36 -7.74
C LEU A 175 -6.37 -4.48 -6.49
N ILE A 176 -6.48 -5.09 -5.32
CA ILE A 176 -6.38 -4.38 -4.04
C ILE A 176 -5.19 -4.95 -3.25
N GLY A 177 -4.39 -4.07 -2.66
CA GLY A 177 -3.35 -4.38 -1.70
C GLY A 177 -3.56 -3.61 -0.40
N SER A 178 -2.82 -4.02 0.64
CA SER A 178 -2.79 -3.27 1.90
C SER A 178 -1.88 -2.06 1.80
N HIS A 179 -2.28 -0.93 2.38
CA HIS A 179 -1.38 0.19 2.64
C HIS A 179 -1.14 0.38 4.14
N THR A 180 -1.15 -0.71 4.90
CA THR A 180 -1.15 -0.75 6.39
C THR A 180 -2.48 -0.30 7.00
N TRP A 181 -2.52 -0.16 8.32
CA TRP A 181 -3.73 0.24 9.04
C TRP A 181 -3.93 1.75 9.01
N SER A 182 -2.90 2.53 9.35
CA SER A 182 -3.02 3.97 9.61
C SER A 182 -1.93 4.84 9.00
N HIS A 183 -1.22 4.34 7.99
CA HIS A 183 -0.22 5.09 7.21
C HIS A 183 1.01 5.50 8.04
N LYS A 184 1.46 4.64 8.96
CA LYS A 184 2.66 4.89 9.75
C LYS A 184 3.92 4.58 8.95
N PHE A 185 4.98 5.35 9.20
CA PHE A 185 6.30 5.06 8.66
C PHE A 185 6.87 3.82 9.36
N LEU A 186 6.85 2.68 8.68
CA LEU A 186 7.15 1.39 9.31
C LEU A 186 8.55 1.29 9.95
N PRO A 187 9.63 1.87 9.37
CA PRO A 187 10.96 1.83 9.98
C PRO A 187 11.10 2.61 11.30
N SER A 188 10.14 3.47 11.67
CA SER A 188 10.13 4.12 12.99
C SER A 188 9.43 3.30 14.07
N LEU A 189 8.80 2.18 13.71
CA LEU A 189 7.96 1.38 14.59
C LEU A 189 8.69 0.15 15.16
N THR A 190 8.32 -0.28 16.36
CA THR A 190 8.73 -1.58 16.90
C THR A 190 8.20 -2.74 16.03
N ASN A 191 8.72 -3.95 16.23
CA ASN A 191 8.25 -5.11 15.46
C ASN A 191 6.77 -5.39 15.72
N GLU A 192 6.35 -5.31 16.97
CA GLU A 192 4.97 -5.44 17.43
C GLU A 192 4.06 -4.41 16.78
N GLU A 193 4.51 -3.15 16.68
CA GLU A 193 3.75 -2.08 16.02
C GLU A 193 3.62 -2.31 14.51
N ILE A 194 4.68 -2.78 13.83
CA ILE A 194 4.61 -3.15 12.40
C ILE A 194 3.62 -4.31 12.21
N ILE A 195 3.67 -5.32 13.07
CA ILE A 195 2.73 -6.45 13.04
C ILE A 195 1.30 -5.94 13.22
N ALA A 196 1.06 -5.06 14.18
CA ALA A 196 -0.25 -4.46 14.44
C ALA A 196 -0.76 -3.67 13.22
N GLN A 197 0.11 -2.95 12.52
CA GLN A 197 -0.25 -2.23 11.30
C GLN A 197 -0.72 -3.18 10.17
N PHE A 198 -0.10 -4.35 10.04
CA PHE A 198 -0.50 -5.33 9.02
C PHE A 198 -1.73 -6.14 9.43
N GLU A 199 -1.77 -6.68 10.64
CA GLU A 199 -2.84 -7.58 11.09
C GLU A 199 -4.21 -6.89 11.05
N TRP A 200 -4.30 -5.65 11.54
CA TRP A 200 -5.55 -4.90 11.59
C TRP A 200 -6.03 -4.49 10.20
N SER A 201 -5.10 -4.20 9.28
CA SER A 201 -5.41 -3.96 7.87
C SER A 201 -5.98 -5.23 7.23
N ILE A 202 -5.33 -6.38 7.42
CA ILE A 202 -5.78 -7.69 6.91
C ILE A 202 -7.17 -8.05 7.45
N TRP A 203 -7.41 -7.88 8.75
CA TRP A 203 -8.72 -8.19 9.34
C TRP A 203 -9.83 -7.26 8.84
N ALA A 204 -9.55 -5.98 8.62
CA ALA A 204 -10.52 -5.06 8.04
C ALA A 204 -10.85 -5.42 6.59
N MET A 205 -9.84 -5.78 5.79
CA MET A 205 -10.01 -6.24 4.40
C MET A 205 -10.82 -7.55 4.34
N ASN A 206 -10.54 -8.49 5.24
CA ASN A 206 -11.28 -9.74 5.37
C ASN A 206 -12.74 -9.51 5.81
N ALA A 207 -12.96 -8.73 6.86
CA ALA A 207 -14.30 -8.45 7.37
C ALA A 207 -15.17 -7.68 6.37
N THR A 208 -14.56 -6.83 5.55
CA THR A 208 -15.28 -5.97 4.60
C THR A 208 -15.59 -6.68 3.30
N GLY A 209 -14.62 -7.41 2.74
CA GLY A 209 -14.71 -7.96 1.39
C GLY A 209 -14.10 -9.34 1.22
N ASN A 210 -13.97 -10.12 2.31
CA ASN A 210 -13.45 -11.49 2.31
C ASN A 210 -12.09 -11.62 1.56
N HIS A 211 -11.25 -10.60 1.73
CA HIS A 211 -10.01 -10.45 0.98
C HIS A 211 -8.82 -10.46 1.94
N LEU A 212 -7.90 -11.39 1.69
CA LEU A 212 -6.60 -11.45 2.34
C LEU A 212 -5.56 -10.93 1.32
N PRO A 213 -4.94 -9.77 1.57
CA PRO A 213 -4.04 -9.17 0.60
C PRO A 213 -2.79 -10.02 0.38
N LYS A 214 -2.41 -10.23 -0.88
CA LYS A 214 -1.09 -10.74 -1.26
C LYS A 214 -0.05 -9.62 -1.37
N TRP A 215 -0.51 -8.42 -1.67
CA TRP A 215 0.32 -7.26 -1.98
C TRP A 215 0.16 -6.21 -0.89
N TYR A 216 1.25 -5.55 -0.54
CA TYR A 216 1.19 -4.34 0.26
C TYR A 216 2.13 -3.28 -0.31
N ARG A 217 1.81 -2.01 -0.09
CA ARG A 217 2.74 -0.91 -0.31
C ARG A 217 3.09 -0.28 1.02
N PRO A 218 4.39 -0.12 1.36
CA PRO A 218 4.79 0.57 2.57
C PRO A 218 4.51 2.08 2.44
N PRO A 219 3.84 2.70 3.42
CA PRO A 219 3.72 4.16 3.49
C PRO A 219 5.08 4.85 3.33
N TYR A 220 5.11 5.94 2.56
CA TYR A 220 6.31 6.72 2.24
C TYR A 220 7.41 5.94 1.49
N GLY A 221 7.15 4.71 1.02
CA GLY A 221 8.19 3.80 0.56
C GLY A 221 9.11 3.34 1.70
N GLY A 222 8.71 3.58 2.95
CA GLY A 222 9.46 3.29 4.16
C GLY A 222 9.51 1.80 4.44
N ILE A 223 10.58 1.15 4.00
CA ILE A 223 10.75 -0.29 4.13
C ILE A 223 12.22 -0.62 4.37
N ASP A 224 12.44 -1.59 5.25
CA ASP A 224 13.72 -2.23 5.51
C ASP A 224 13.51 -3.75 5.65
N ASP A 225 14.58 -4.47 5.99
CA ASP A 225 14.52 -5.93 6.09
C ASP A 225 13.70 -6.43 7.30
N ARG A 226 13.47 -5.60 8.34
CA ARG A 226 12.50 -5.94 9.40
C ARG A 226 11.10 -5.95 8.82
N VAL A 227 10.73 -4.88 8.14
CA VAL A 227 9.39 -4.72 7.53
C VAL A 227 9.12 -5.85 6.54
N ARG A 228 10.08 -6.16 5.65
CA ARG A 228 9.94 -7.28 4.68
C ARG A 228 9.77 -8.61 5.39
N THR A 229 10.59 -8.88 6.40
CA THR A 229 10.53 -10.15 7.13
C THR A 229 9.18 -10.34 7.79
N ILE A 230 8.64 -9.30 8.44
CA ILE A 230 7.31 -9.33 9.05
C ILE A 230 6.22 -9.51 7.98
N ALA A 231 6.24 -8.74 6.90
CA ALA A 231 5.24 -8.86 5.83
C ALA A 231 5.21 -10.27 5.20
N ARG A 232 6.38 -10.91 5.03
CA ARG A 232 6.50 -12.28 4.54
C ARG A 232 5.87 -13.31 5.49
N MET A 233 5.87 -13.09 6.81
CA MET A 233 5.16 -13.97 7.76
C MET A 233 3.64 -13.98 7.54
N PHE A 234 3.09 -12.87 7.04
CA PHE A 234 1.69 -12.77 6.57
C PHE A 234 1.50 -13.25 5.12
N GLY A 235 2.56 -13.71 4.46
CA GLY A 235 2.54 -14.12 3.06
C GLY A 235 2.47 -12.97 2.05
N MET A 236 2.64 -11.72 2.49
CA MET A 236 2.55 -10.53 1.65
C MET A 236 3.88 -10.20 0.97
N GLN A 237 3.81 -9.54 -0.18
CA GLN A 237 4.94 -9.02 -0.94
C GLN A 237 4.84 -7.51 -1.09
N ALA A 238 5.99 -6.83 -1.01
CA ALA A 238 6.05 -5.39 -1.13
C ALA A 238 5.89 -4.95 -2.58
N VAL A 239 5.16 -3.85 -2.77
CA VAL A 239 5.00 -3.19 -4.05
C VAL A 239 5.46 -1.75 -3.92
N LEU A 240 6.48 -1.40 -4.69
CA LEU A 240 7.11 -0.10 -4.73
C LEU A 240 6.75 0.57 -6.07
N TRP A 241 7.54 1.55 -6.50
CA TRP A 241 7.33 2.26 -7.75
C TRP A 241 8.66 2.74 -8.34
N ASP A 242 8.69 2.90 -9.65
CA ASP A 242 9.79 3.52 -10.40
C ASP A 242 9.37 4.82 -11.08
N ASN A 243 8.08 5.18 -11.00
CA ASN A 243 7.52 6.43 -11.50
C ASN A 243 6.62 7.06 -10.42
N ASP A 244 6.95 8.29 -10.01
CA ASP A 244 6.18 9.04 -9.00
C ASP A 244 5.50 10.22 -9.69
N SER A 245 4.18 10.32 -9.60
CA SER A 245 3.42 11.43 -10.20
C SER A 245 3.64 12.76 -9.46
N PHE A 246 4.02 12.70 -8.18
CA PHE A 246 4.00 13.85 -7.27
C PHE A 246 2.65 14.57 -7.20
N ASP A 247 1.53 13.87 -7.45
CA ASP A 247 0.17 14.43 -7.39
C ASP A 247 -0.17 15.09 -6.05
N TRP A 248 0.32 14.54 -4.93
CA TRP A 248 0.17 15.09 -3.59
C TRP A 248 0.76 16.52 -3.45
N GLN A 249 1.72 16.91 -4.29
CA GLN A 249 2.30 18.27 -4.29
C GLN A 249 1.33 19.34 -4.83
N MET A 250 0.18 18.93 -5.38
CA MET A 250 -0.94 19.83 -5.71
C MET A 250 -1.77 20.24 -4.49
N GLU A 251 -1.64 19.50 -3.38
CA GLU A 251 -2.42 19.70 -2.15
C GLU A 251 -1.66 20.47 -1.07
N THR A 252 -0.37 20.71 -1.26
CA THR A 252 0.46 21.48 -0.32
C THR A 252 0.07 22.96 -0.32
N LYS A 253 0.43 23.66 0.75
CA LYS A 253 0.22 25.11 0.90
C LYS A 253 1.56 25.78 1.28
N PRO A 254 2.21 26.54 0.37
CA PRO A 254 1.81 26.77 -1.02
C PRO A 254 1.89 25.49 -1.88
N LYS A 255 1.19 25.48 -3.01
CA LYS A 255 1.25 24.35 -3.96
C LYS A 255 2.67 24.24 -4.50
N GLN A 256 3.27 23.06 -4.38
CA GLN A 256 4.64 22.80 -4.84
C GLN A 256 4.67 22.41 -6.32
N ARG A 257 3.61 21.77 -6.83
CA ARG A 257 3.44 21.48 -8.27
C ARG A 257 2.07 21.89 -8.77
N SER A 258 2.03 22.30 -10.04
CA SER A 258 0.79 22.47 -10.80
C SER A 258 0.42 21.18 -11.53
N LYS A 259 -0.86 21.06 -11.89
CA LYS A 259 -1.37 19.95 -12.70
C LYS A 259 -0.61 19.81 -14.03
N SER A 260 -0.31 20.91 -14.70
CA SER A 260 0.36 20.88 -16.02
C SER A 260 1.81 20.39 -15.93
N GLN A 261 2.52 20.73 -14.85
CA GLN A 261 3.87 20.19 -14.61
C GLN A 261 3.83 18.66 -14.46
N ILE A 262 2.86 18.15 -13.71
CA ILE A 262 2.72 16.70 -13.50
C ILE A 262 2.36 16.00 -14.82
N ILE A 263 1.40 16.52 -15.59
CA ILE A 263 1.05 15.95 -16.90
C ILE A 263 2.27 15.88 -17.83
N ALA A 264 3.11 16.91 -17.87
CA ALA A 264 4.33 16.89 -18.68
C ALA A 264 5.30 15.78 -18.23
N ASP A 265 5.45 15.54 -16.92
CA ASP A 265 6.26 14.42 -16.41
C ASP A 265 5.65 13.07 -16.81
N ILE A 266 4.32 12.92 -16.73
CA ILE A 266 3.62 11.70 -17.16
C ILE A 266 3.80 11.43 -18.65
N GLU A 267 3.82 12.44 -19.51
CA GLU A 267 4.12 12.26 -20.94
C GLU A 267 5.52 11.67 -21.16
N ILE A 268 6.51 12.12 -20.38
CA ILE A 268 7.86 11.56 -20.41
C ILE A 268 7.84 10.11 -19.92
N MET A 269 7.14 9.79 -18.84
CA MET A 269 7.02 8.42 -18.33
C MET A 269 6.32 7.51 -19.34
N LYS A 270 5.25 8.00 -19.98
CA LYS A 270 4.53 7.29 -21.05
C LYS A 270 5.44 6.98 -22.23
N SER A 271 6.33 7.89 -22.61
CA SER A 271 7.30 7.65 -23.70
C SER A 271 8.24 6.47 -23.43
N LYS A 272 8.52 6.17 -22.14
CA LYS A 272 9.29 4.98 -21.72
C LYS A 272 8.45 3.70 -21.73
N GLY A 273 7.12 3.82 -21.66
CA GLY A 273 6.14 2.75 -21.86
C GLY A 273 6.05 1.69 -20.76
N LYS A 274 6.81 1.82 -19.67
CA LYS A 274 6.90 0.83 -18.59
C LYS A 274 6.94 1.49 -17.21
N GLY A 275 6.57 0.72 -16.19
CA GLY A 275 6.71 1.10 -14.79
C GLY A 275 5.42 1.09 -13.99
N LEU A 276 5.56 1.19 -12.68
CA LEU A 276 4.44 1.39 -11.76
C LEU A 276 4.38 2.86 -11.38
N LEU A 277 3.23 3.48 -11.65
CA LEU A 277 2.99 4.89 -11.35
C LEU A 277 2.34 5.02 -9.96
N LEU A 278 2.96 5.81 -9.08
CA LEU A 278 2.41 6.18 -7.78
C LEU A 278 1.49 7.41 -7.91
N GLU A 279 0.23 7.23 -7.49
CA GLU A 279 -0.82 8.25 -7.39
C GLU A 279 -1.64 8.04 -6.10
N HIS A 280 -2.50 8.99 -5.73
CA HIS A 280 -3.29 8.94 -4.50
C HIS A 280 -4.76 9.30 -4.75
N ASP A 281 -5.71 8.52 -4.23
CA ASP A 281 -7.14 8.68 -4.51
C ASP A 281 -7.96 9.32 -3.37
N VAL A 282 -7.31 10.16 -2.55
CA VAL A 282 -7.90 10.76 -1.34
C VAL A 282 -8.36 12.21 -1.48
N PHE A 283 -7.95 12.92 -2.54
CA PHE A 283 -8.38 14.28 -2.84
C PHE A 283 -9.09 14.35 -4.20
N LYS A 284 -10.04 15.27 -4.33
CA LYS A 284 -10.77 15.45 -5.60
C LYS A 284 -9.79 15.75 -6.75
N SER A 285 -8.86 16.66 -6.52
CA SER A 285 -7.85 17.10 -7.47
C SER A 285 -6.94 15.96 -7.93
N THR A 286 -6.49 15.10 -7.02
CA THR A 286 -5.65 13.94 -7.37
C THR A 286 -6.46 12.88 -8.12
N THR A 287 -7.72 12.62 -7.74
CA THR A 287 -8.60 11.71 -8.51
C THR A 287 -8.95 12.23 -9.90
N ASP A 288 -9.23 13.53 -10.04
CA ASP A 288 -9.50 14.15 -11.34
C ASP A 288 -8.26 14.09 -12.25
N LEU A 289 -7.06 14.28 -11.68
CA LEU A 289 -5.80 14.10 -12.38
C LEU A 289 -5.59 12.63 -12.79
N GLY A 290 -5.83 11.67 -11.89
CA GLY A 290 -5.69 10.24 -12.20
C GLY A 290 -6.61 9.77 -13.33
N ILE A 291 -7.81 10.35 -13.47
CA ILE A 291 -8.71 10.12 -14.61
C ILE A 291 -8.09 10.65 -15.91
N GLU A 292 -7.48 11.83 -15.87
CA GLU A 292 -6.80 12.43 -17.03
C GLU A 292 -5.57 11.63 -17.45
N ILE A 293 -4.76 11.22 -16.47
CA ILE A 293 -3.61 10.34 -16.67
C ILE A 293 -4.07 9.01 -17.27
N ASN A 294 -5.18 8.43 -16.82
CA ASN A 294 -5.71 7.19 -17.39
C ASN A 294 -6.04 7.33 -18.89
N LYS A 295 -6.66 8.46 -19.27
CA LYS A 295 -6.95 8.78 -20.68
C LYS A 295 -5.66 9.00 -21.47
N LEU A 296 -4.67 9.67 -20.87
CA LEU A 296 -3.38 9.95 -21.49
C LEU A 296 -2.57 8.66 -21.73
N ILE A 297 -2.43 7.79 -20.74
CA ILE A 297 -1.67 6.53 -20.82
C ILE A 297 -2.41 5.53 -21.71
N GLY A 298 -3.74 5.47 -21.62
CA GLY A 298 -4.59 4.55 -22.38
C GLY A 298 -4.85 3.23 -21.66
N PRO A 299 -5.55 2.29 -22.32
CA PRO A 299 -6.07 1.08 -21.68
C PRO A 299 -5.05 -0.06 -21.50
N ASP A 300 -3.89 0.00 -22.16
CA ASP A 300 -2.83 -1.02 -22.11
C ASP A 300 -2.01 -0.93 -20.81
N GLN A 301 -2.71 -1.15 -19.69
CA GLN A 301 -2.16 -1.14 -18.34
C GLN A 301 -2.38 -2.49 -17.67
N LEU A 302 -1.53 -2.80 -16.71
CA LEU A 302 -1.55 -4.06 -15.98
C LEU A 302 -1.78 -3.78 -14.49
N THR A 303 -2.54 -4.65 -13.83
CA THR A 303 -2.49 -4.75 -12.37
C THR A 303 -1.13 -5.26 -11.92
N VAL A 304 -0.74 -4.99 -10.67
CA VAL A 304 0.56 -5.44 -10.14
C VAL A 304 0.75 -6.95 -10.26
N ALA A 305 -0.30 -7.74 -10.02
CA ALA A 305 -0.25 -9.19 -10.22
C ALA A 305 0.10 -9.58 -11.67
N GLN A 306 -0.51 -8.91 -12.66
CA GLN A 306 -0.22 -9.14 -14.07
C GLN A 306 1.20 -8.71 -14.47
N CYS A 307 1.75 -7.66 -13.85
CA CYS A 307 3.11 -7.19 -14.13
C CYS A 307 4.18 -8.27 -13.88
N VAL A 308 3.95 -9.17 -12.92
CA VAL A 308 4.94 -10.18 -12.48
C VAL A 308 4.50 -11.62 -12.70
N GLY A 309 3.41 -11.85 -13.46
CA GLY A 309 2.82 -13.18 -13.62
C GLY A 309 2.35 -13.79 -12.30
N GLY A 310 2.11 -12.94 -11.29
CA GLY A 310 1.71 -13.33 -9.95
C GLY A 310 0.22 -13.61 -9.85
N LEU A 311 -0.18 -14.15 -8.71
CA LEU A 311 -1.55 -14.59 -8.49
C LEU A 311 -2.44 -13.42 -8.04
N ASN A 312 -3.61 -13.29 -8.67
CA ASN A 312 -4.66 -12.35 -8.31
C ASN A 312 -5.70 -13.08 -7.45
N TYR A 313 -5.58 -13.05 -6.13
CA TYR A 313 -6.58 -13.63 -5.24
C TYR A 313 -7.43 -12.53 -4.61
N VAL A 314 -8.59 -12.25 -5.18
CA VAL A 314 -9.76 -11.93 -4.35
C VAL A 314 -10.46 -13.28 -4.20
N LYS A 315 -10.40 -13.90 -3.02
CA LYS A 315 -11.05 -15.20 -2.81
C LYS A 315 -12.57 -15.01 -2.96
N GLU A 316 -13.12 -15.53 -4.05
CA GLU A 316 -14.53 -15.93 -4.09
C GLU A 316 -14.59 -17.32 -3.43
N PHE A 317 -15.20 -17.39 -2.25
CA PHE A 317 -15.67 -18.64 -1.65
C PHE A 317 -17.14 -18.82 -1.99
#